data_AF-A0A1E4GNY1-F1
#
_entry.id   AF-A0A1E4GNY1-F1
#
_cell.length_a   1.000
_cell.length_b   1.000
_cell.length_c   1.000
_cell.angle_alpha   90.00
_cell.angle_beta   90.00
_cell.angle_gamma   90.00
#
_symmetry.space_group_name_H-M   'P 1'
#
loop_
_entity.id
_entity.type
_entity.pdbx_description
1 polymer ?
#
loop_
_entity_poly.entity_id
_entity_poly.type
_entity_poly.pdbx_seq_one_letter_code
_entity_poly.pdbx_strand_id
1 'polypeptide(L)' 'MDSDSKTSTVRSLDRINLRLAADTFAEIDAACAARPGNVSRNTWIAEAVQEKLAREPRTAAQSPERRAHG' A
#
# COMPACT_ATOMS: atom_id res chain seq x y z
N MET A 1 21.57 33.88 14.03
CA MET A 1 20.11 33.95 13.91
C MET A 1 19.74 33.54 12.50
N ASP A 2 19.06 32.44 12.18
CA ASP A 2 18.73 31.18 12.86
C ASP A 2 18.60 30.16 11.72
N SER A 3 19.18 28.98 11.90
CA SER A 3 19.19 27.90 10.91
C SER A 3 17.84 27.17 10.94
N ASP A 4 16.97 27.38 9.96
CA ASP A 4 15.79 26.52 9.79
C ASP A 4 16.18 25.26 8.98
N SER A 5 16.80 24.30 9.68
CA SER A 5 16.88 22.92 9.20
C SER A 5 15.48 22.30 9.30
N LYS A 6 14.65 22.52 8.29
CA LYS A 6 13.44 21.72 8.11
C LYS A 6 13.81 20.42 7.42
N THR A 7 14.26 19.45 8.21
CA THR A 7 14.50 18.08 7.78
C THR A 7 13.19 17.52 7.22
N SER A 8 13.02 17.63 5.91
CA SER A 8 11.89 17.07 5.18
C SER A 8 12.10 15.56 5.06
N THR A 9 11.88 14.83 6.15
CA THR A 9 11.84 13.37 6.15
C THR A 9 10.49 12.88 5.60
N VAL A 10 9.99 13.50 4.53
CA VAL A 10 8.86 12.97 3.79
C VAL A 10 9.39 11.75 3.04
N ARG A 11 9.19 10.56 3.62
CA ARG A 11 9.40 9.30 2.91
C ARG A 11 8.73 9.42 1.54
N SER A 12 9.41 8.99 0.48
CA SER A 12 8.86 8.94 -0.87
C SER A 12 7.66 7.99 -0.89
N LEU A 13 6.48 8.54 -0.60
CA LEU A 13 5.21 7.83 -0.67
C LEU A 13 4.60 8.12 -2.04
N ASP A 14 4.39 7.06 -2.82
CA ASP A 14 3.72 7.18 -4.10
C ASP A 14 2.20 7.29 -3.91
N ARG A 15 1.58 8.17 -4.70
CA ARG A 15 0.13 8.31 -4.76
C ARG A 15 -0.43 7.50 -5.92
N ILE A 16 -1.44 6.69 -5.65
CA ILE A 16 -2.15 5.92 -6.67
C ILE A 16 -3.65 6.22 -6.63
N ASN A 17 -4.31 6.09 -7.78
CA ASN A 17 -5.78 6.04 -7.84
C ASN A 17 -6.20 4.57 -7.89
N LEU A 18 -6.98 4.13 -6.89
CA LEU A 18 -7.47 2.77 -6.77
C LEU A 18 -8.96 2.71 -7.12
N ARG A 19 -9.34 1.85 -8.06
CA ARG A 19 -10.74 1.61 -8.44
C ARG A 19 -11.14 0.23 -7.93
N LEU A 20 -12.12 0.19 -7.04
CA LEU A 20 -12.72 -1.03 -6.50
C LEU A 20 -14.25 -0.90 -6.54
N ALA A 21 -14.93 -2.03 -6.38
CA ALA A 21 -16.38 -2.02 -6.19
C ALA A 21 -16.75 -1.27 -4.90
N ALA A 22 -17.94 -0.67 -4.88
CA ALA A 22 -18.43 0.05 -3.71
C ALA A 22 -18.54 -0.87 -2.48
N ASP A 23 -19.00 -2.11 -2.69
CA ASP A 23 -19.13 -3.12 -1.63
C ASP A 23 -17.78 -3.44 -0.98
N THR A 24 -16.71 -3.52 -1.79
CA THR A 24 -15.35 -3.74 -1.28
C THR A 24 -14.88 -2.56 -0.42
N PHE A 25 -15.21 -1.32 -0.78
CA PHE A 25 -14.91 -0.17 0.09
C PHE A 25 -15.69 -0.20 1.41
N ALA A 26 -16.95 -0.67 1.38
CA ALA A 26 -17.74 -0.83 2.59
C ALA A 26 -17.16 -1.90 3.53
N GLU A 27 -16.67 -3.02 2.99
CA GLU A 27 -15.97 -4.05 3.76
C GLU A 27 -14.68 -3.51 4.39
N ILE A 28 -13.90 -2.70 3.66
CA ILE A 28 -12.70 -2.04 4.19
C ILE A 28 -13.08 -1.08 5.32
N ASP A 29 -14.11 -0.27 5.14
CA ASP A 29 -14.57 0.68 6.17
C ASP A 29 -15.03 -0.04 7.45
N ALA A 30 -15.74 -1.17 7.31
CA ALA A 30 -16.11 -2.02 8.44
C ALA A 30 -14.89 -2.61 9.16
N ALA A 31 -13.89 -3.09 8.42
CA ALA A 31 -12.65 -3.61 8.98
C ALA A 31 -11.82 -2.54 9.69
N CYS A 32 -11.80 -1.31 9.17
CA CYS A 32 -11.21 -0.14 9.81
C CYS A 32 -11.90 0.17 11.16
N ALA A 33 -13.24 0.15 11.20
CA ALA A 33 -14.02 0.44 12.40
C ALA A 33 -13.89 -0.63 13.50
N ALA A 34 -13.66 -1.89 13.12
CA ALA A 34 -13.45 -2.98 14.06
C ALA A 34 -12.08 -2.90 14.79
N ARG A 35 -11.13 -2.11 14.28
CA ARG A 35 -9.79 -1.99 14.86
C ARG A 35 -9.74 -0.92 15.96
N PRO A 36 -9.15 -1.22 17.14
CA PRO A 36 -8.88 -0.21 18.16
C PRO A 36 -7.98 0.90 17.60
N GLY A 37 -8.38 2.16 17.80
CA GLY A 37 -7.59 3.32 17.39
C GLY A 37 -7.94 3.94 16.04
N ASN A 38 -9.08 3.58 15.43
CA ASN A 38 -9.65 4.23 14.23
C ASN A 38 -8.63 4.46 13.11
N VAL A 39 -8.21 3.37 12.48
CA VAL A 39 -7.19 3.39 11.43
C VAL A 39 -7.80 3.89 10.11
N SER A 40 -7.14 4.82 9.41
CA SER A 40 -7.63 5.32 8.12
C SER A 40 -7.64 4.21 7.05
N ARG A 41 -8.48 4.33 6.02
CA ARG A 41 -8.48 3.38 4.88
C ARG A 41 -7.09 3.21 4.27
N ASN A 42 -6.38 4.32 4.03
CA ASN A 42 -5.07 4.26 3.38
C ASN A 42 -4.06 3.48 4.23
N THR A 43 -4.08 3.71 5.55
CA THR A 43 -3.23 2.97 6.48
C THR A 43 -3.62 1.50 6.51
N TRP A 44 -4.91 1.18 6.58
CA TRP A 44 -5.38 -0.21 6.57
C TRP A 44 -5.00 -0.94 5.28
N ILE A 45 -5.19 -0.30 4.11
CA ILE A 45 -4.82 -0.85 2.80
C ILE A 45 -3.31 -1.06 2.72
N ALA A 46 -2.51 -0.08 3.15
CA ALA A 46 -1.05 -0.20 3.14
C ALA A 46 -0.58 -1.38 4.00
N GLU A 47 -1.11 -1.51 5.22
CA GLU A 47 -0.79 -2.62 6.12
C GLU A 47 -1.23 -3.97 5.55
N ALA A 48 -2.43 -4.07 4.99
CA ALA A 48 -2.94 -5.30 4.40
C ALA A 48 -2.09 -5.74 3.19
N VAL A 49 -1.65 -4.80 2.36
CA VAL A 49 -0.72 -5.07 1.24
C VAL A 49 0.63 -5.55 1.77
N GLN A 50 1.19 -4.88 2.79
CA GLN A 50 2.46 -5.28 3.40
C GLN A 50 2.37 -6.69 4.02
N GLU A 51 1.28 -6.99 4.74
CA GLU A 51 1.05 -8.32 5.31
C GLU A 51 0.96 -9.38 4.21
N LYS A 52 0.21 -9.10 3.14
CA LYS A 52 0.06 -10.01 2.00
C LYS A 52 1.41 -10.31 1.34
N LEU A 53 2.21 -9.27 1.07
CA LEU A 53 3.54 -9.40 0.47
C LEU A 53 4.54 -10.09 1.38
N ALA A 54 4.42 -9.95 2.71
CA ALA A 54 5.27 -10.65 3.67
C ALA A 54 4.89 -12.12 3.83
N ARG A 55 3.58 -12.43 3.74
CA ARG A 55 3.04 -13.80 3.85
C ARG A 55 3.26 -14.61 2.59
N GLU A 56 3.15 -13.98 1.42
CA GLU A 56 3.48 -14.64 0.17
C GLU A 56 4.99 -14.90 0.14
N PRO A 57 5.44 -16.18 0.10
CA PRO A 57 6.83 -16.43 -0.22
C PRO A 57 7.08 -15.74 -1.56
N ARG A 58 8.20 -15.01 -1.69
CA ARG A 58 8.68 -14.52 -2.98
C ARG A 58 8.89 -15.74 -3.87
N THR A 59 7.84 -16.23 -4.51
CA THR A 59 7.94 -17.22 -5.55
C THR A 59 8.76 -16.54 -6.63
N ALA A 60 10.04 -16.90 -6.66
CA ALA A 60 10.93 -16.59 -7.75
C ALA A 60 10.21 -16.91 -9.08
N ALA A 61 10.43 -16.06 -10.08
CA ALA A 61 9.90 -16.11 -11.44
C ALA A 61 8.55 -15.39 -11.68
N GLN A 62 8.65 -14.07 -11.84
CA GLN A 62 8.18 -13.47 -13.08
C GLN A 62 9.39 -12.92 -13.83
N SER A 63 10.11 -13.80 -14.52
CA SER A 63 10.84 -13.38 -15.72
C SER A 63 9.83 -13.37 -16.86
N PRO A 64 9.37 -12.22 -17.37
CA PRO A 64 8.90 -12.17 -18.73
C PRO A 64 10.14 -12.04 -19.61
N GLU A 65 10.88 -13.14 -19.76
CA GLU A 65 11.62 -13.37 -21.00
C GLU A 65 10.56 -13.67 -22.08
N ARG A 66 9.78 -12.65 -22.46
CA ARG A 66 9.10 -12.70 -23.75
C ARG A 66 10.16 -12.40 -24.79
N ARG A 67 10.85 -13.48 -25.09
CA ARG A 67 11.71 -13.71 -26.25
C ARG A 67 11.16 -12.97 -27.45
N ALA A 68 12.11 -12.33 -28.14
CA ALA A 68 12.00 -11.94 -29.52
C ALA A 68 11.28 -13.01 -30.37
N HIS A 69 10.29 -12.54 -31.12
CA HIS A 69 9.83 -13.13 -32.37
C HIS A 69 9.69 -11.91 -33.28
N GLY A 70 10.58 -11.69 -34.26
CA GLY A 70 10.82 -12.58 -35.39
C GLY A 70 10.12 -11.92 -36.57
#